data_AF-A0A2K3PIA4-F1
#
_entry.id   AF-A0A2K3PIA4-F1
#
_cell.length_a   1.000
_cell.length_b   1.000
_cell.length_c   1.000
_cell.angle_alpha   90.00
_cell.angle_beta   90.00
_cell.angle_gamma   90.00
#
_symmetry.space_group_name_H-M   'P 1'
#
loop_
_entity.id
_entity.type
_entity.pdbx_description
1 polymer ?
#
loop_
_entity_poly.entity_id
_entity_poly.type
_entity_poly.pdbx_seq_one_letter_code
_entity_poly.pdbx_strand_id
1 'polypeptide(L)'
;MNRRFEIRQSKSVTKLGEGVKGVYVSIDVDSLDPSIAPGVSHQEPGGLSFRDILNILQNLEGDIVGGDVVEYNPQLDTYDGMTSLVAAKLVRELAAKMSK
;
A
#
# COMPACT_ATOMS: atom_id res chain seq x y z
N MET A 1 8.62 36.76 17.55
CA MET A 1 9.56 35.64 17.40
C MET A 1 8.76 34.34 17.45
N ASN A 2 8.15 33.94 16.33
CA ASN A 2 7.28 32.77 16.26
C ASN A 2 7.92 31.72 15.35
N ARG A 3 8.59 30.73 15.95
CA ARG A 3 9.07 29.54 15.22
C ARG A 3 7.87 28.62 15.01
N ARG A 4 7.28 28.66 13.81
CA ARG A 4 6.40 27.59 13.32
C ARG A 4 7.23 26.30 13.29
N PHE A 5 6.86 25.33 14.11
CA PHE A 5 7.32 23.95 13.97
C PHE A 5 6.57 23.36 12.78
N GLU A 6 7.24 23.33 11.63
CA GLU A 6 6.80 22.56 10.47
C GLU A 6 7.18 21.10 10.73
N ILE A 7 6.19 20.23 10.93
CA ILE A 7 6.42 18.78 10.94
C ILE A 7 6.77 18.40 9.50
N ARG A 8 8.06 18.41 9.18
CA ARG A 8 8.59 17.76 7.99
C ARG A 8 8.42 16.26 8.21
N GLN A 9 7.41 15.67 7.59
CA GLN A 9 7.37 14.22 7.41
C GLN A 9 8.69 13.81 6.77
N SER A 10 9.56 13.20 7.58
CA SER A 10 10.83 12.65 7.13
C SER A 10 10.50 11.59 6.09
N LYS A 11 10.78 11.88 4.82
CA LYS A 11 10.78 10.90 3.74
C LYS A 11 11.92 9.91 4.02
N SER A 12 11.74 8.93 4.91
CA SER A 12 12.70 7.84 5.01
C SER A 12 12.53 6.99 3.76
N VAL A 13 13.41 7.21 2.78
CA VAL A 13 13.66 6.26 1.72
C VAL A 13 13.97 4.92 2.38
N THR A 14 13.19 3.90 2.05
CA THR A 14 13.38 2.55 2.61
C THR A 14 14.16 1.75 1.59
N LYS A 15 15.47 1.59 1.83
CA LYS A 15 16.33 0.74 1.00
C LYS A 15 16.29 -0.69 1.53
N LEU A 16 15.85 -1.64 0.70
CA LEU A 16 15.74 -3.06 1.02
C LEU A 16 16.50 -3.92 -0.01
N GLY A 17 16.78 -5.16 0.37
CA GLY A 17 17.30 -6.16 -0.56
C GLY A 17 18.82 -6.14 -0.80
N GLU A 18 19.60 -5.39 -0.02
CA GLU A 18 21.06 -5.42 -0.13
C GLU A 18 21.61 -6.82 0.22
N GLY A 19 22.45 -7.37 -0.67
CA GLY A 19 23.10 -8.67 -0.46
C GLY A 19 22.20 -9.90 -0.64
N VAL A 20 20.95 -9.73 -1.08
CA VAL A 20 20.01 -10.83 -1.35
C VAL A 20 19.51 -10.78 -2.81
N LYS A 21 18.69 -11.76 -3.21
CA LYS A 21 18.25 -11.95 -4.60
C LYS A 21 17.17 -10.97 -5.09
N GLY A 22 16.62 -10.15 -4.20
CA GLY A 22 15.53 -9.23 -4.51
C GLY A 22 14.56 -9.05 -3.35
N VAL A 23 13.51 -8.27 -3.60
CA VAL A 23 12.45 -7.90 -2.67
C VAL A 23 11.13 -8.41 -3.23
N TYR A 24 10.34 -9.09 -2.40
CA TYR A 24 8.97 -9.47 -2.71
C TYR A 24 8.01 -8.58 -1.93
N VAL A 25 6.98 -8.05 -2.58
CA VAL A 25 6.00 -7.16 -1.94
C VAL A 25 4.65 -7.85 -1.85
N SER A 26 4.21 -8.17 -0.63
CA SER A 26 2.85 -8.67 -0.38
C SER A 26 2.01 -7.55 0.21
N ILE A 27 0.83 -7.31 -0.37
CA ILE A 27 -0.10 -6.29 0.09
C ILE A 27 -1.42 -6.97 0.45
N ASP A 28 -1.66 -7.12 1.74
CA ASP A 28 -2.98 -7.45 2.24
C ASP A 28 -3.90 -6.22 2.13
N VAL A 29 -5.07 -6.37 1.50
CA VAL A 29 -6.03 -5.27 1.35
C VAL A 29 -6.57 -4.84 2.73
N ASP A 30 -6.59 -5.73 3.72
CA ASP A 30 -7.06 -5.39 5.08
C ASP A 30 -6.08 -4.53 5.89
N SER A 31 -4.86 -4.32 5.39
CA SER A 31 -3.92 -3.34 5.95
C SER A 31 -4.41 -1.89 5.81
N LEU A 32 -5.36 -1.66 4.90
CA LEU A 32 -6.01 -0.37 4.72
C LEU A 32 -7.16 -0.21 5.72
N ASP A 33 -7.42 1.03 6.13
CA ASP A 33 -8.56 1.31 6.98
C ASP A 33 -9.88 0.88 6.31
N PRO A 34 -10.80 0.20 7.03
CA PRO A 34 -12.07 -0.27 6.47
C PRO A 34 -12.95 0.84 5.88
N SER A 35 -12.73 2.11 6.23
CA SER A 35 -13.43 3.25 5.61
C SER A 35 -13.12 3.41 4.12
N ILE A 36 -12.01 2.85 3.64
CA ILE A 36 -11.59 2.92 2.23
C ILE A 36 -11.44 1.55 1.56
N ALA A 37 -11.36 0.47 2.34
CA ALA A 37 -11.30 -0.90 1.85
C ALA A 37 -12.27 -1.82 2.65
N PRO A 38 -13.59 -1.57 2.61
CA PRO A 38 -14.55 -2.36 3.40
C PRO A 38 -14.68 -3.82 2.93
N GLY A 39 -14.35 -4.10 1.66
CA GLY A 39 -14.44 -5.41 1.02
C GLY A 39 -13.31 -6.36 1.39
N VAL A 40 -13.17 -6.64 2.68
CA VAL A 40 -12.20 -7.57 3.26
C VAL A 40 -12.88 -8.42 4.33
N SER A 41 -12.35 -9.63 4.58
CA SER A 41 -12.93 -10.55 5.56
C SER A 41 -12.70 -10.11 7.00
N HIS A 42 -11.59 -9.44 7.28
CA HIS A 42 -11.20 -8.96 8.61
C HIS A 42 -11.12 -7.44 8.61
N GLN A 43 -12.08 -6.77 9.26
CA GLN A 43 -12.08 -5.31 9.36
C GLN A 43 -11.35 -4.86 10.62
N GLU A 44 -10.22 -4.17 10.44
CA GLU A 44 -9.41 -3.63 11.54
C GLU A 44 -9.36 -2.09 11.51
N PRO A 45 -10.16 -1.40 12.34
CA PRO A 45 -10.17 0.08 12.37
C PRO A 45 -8.83 0.68 12.78
N GLY A 46 -8.48 1.83 12.17
CA GLY A 46 -7.19 2.50 12.40
C GLY A 46 -6.09 2.02 11.47
N GLY A 47 -6.45 1.42 10.34
CA GLY A 47 -5.55 0.97 9.30
C GLY A 47 -4.89 2.12 8.50
N LEU A 48 -4.08 1.75 7.52
CA LEU A 48 -3.38 2.70 6.66
C LEU A 48 -4.34 3.43 5.73
N SER A 49 -4.03 4.69 5.39
CA SER A 49 -4.68 5.31 4.24
C SER A 49 -4.11 4.75 2.94
N PHE A 50 -4.87 4.87 1.85
CA PHE A 50 -4.38 4.51 0.52
C PHE A 50 -3.08 5.27 0.17
N ARG A 51 -2.96 6.52 0.61
CA ARG A 51 -1.79 7.37 0.34
C ARG A 51 -0.56 6.90 1.11
N ASP A 52 -0.72 6.32 2.29
CA ASP A 52 0.39 5.76 3.06
C ASP A 52 1.02 4.59 2.33
N ILE A 53 0.21 3.65 1.82
CA ILE A 53 0.70 2.54 1.00
C ILE A 53 1.39 3.05 -0.26
N LEU A 54 0.81 4.02 -0.97
CA LEU A 54 1.46 4.61 -2.15
C LEU A 54 2.81 5.24 -1.81
N ASN A 55 2.88 5.98 -0.71
CA ASN A 55 4.13 6.61 -0.28
C ASN A 55 5.20 5.55 0.04
N ILE A 56 4.84 4.47 0.71
CA ILE A 56 5.76 3.35 1.00
C ILE A 56 6.24 2.71 -0.31
N LEU A 57 5.31 2.30 -1.17
CA LEU A 57 5.61 1.58 -2.41
C LEU A 57 6.42 2.43 -3.40
N GLN A 58 6.09 3.72 -3.52
CA GLN A 58 6.77 4.62 -4.45
C GLN A 58 8.18 5.00 -3.96
N ASN A 59 8.39 5.16 -2.65
CA ASN A 59 9.70 5.46 -2.07
C ASN A 59 10.53 4.21 -1.70
N LEU A 60 10.00 3.01 -1.92
CA LEU A 60 10.75 1.76 -1.77
C LEU A 60 11.87 1.71 -2.83
N GLU A 61 13.09 1.53 -2.33
CA GLU A 61 14.30 1.26 -3.11
C GLU A 61 14.73 -0.20 -2.92
N GLY A 62 14.82 -0.94 -4.02
CA GLY A 62 15.17 -2.35 -4.03
C GLY A 62 14.80 -2.97 -5.37
N ASP A 63 15.40 -4.13 -5.66
CA ASP A 63 15.06 -4.93 -6.84
C ASP A 63 13.77 -5.72 -6.56
N ILE A 64 12.62 -5.26 -7.05
CA ILE A 64 11.32 -5.90 -6.78
C ILE A 64 11.13 -7.04 -7.78
N VAL A 65 11.28 -8.28 -7.29
CA VAL A 65 11.26 -9.49 -8.12
C VAL A 65 9.89 -10.16 -8.21
N GLY A 66 8.93 -9.69 -7.42
CA GLY A 66 7.58 -10.24 -7.36
C GLY A 66 6.69 -9.53 -6.35
N GLY A 67 5.40 -9.84 -6.41
CA GLY A 67 4.46 -9.41 -5.38
C GLY A 67 3.05 -9.91 -5.61
N ASP A 68 2.21 -9.75 -4.59
CA ASP A 68 0.79 -10.09 -4.59
C ASP A 68 -0.06 -9.01 -3.92
N VAL A 69 -1.36 -9.02 -4.28
CA VAL A 69 -2.41 -8.25 -3.62
C VAL A 69 -3.49 -9.24 -3.23
N VAL A 70 -3.73 -9.40 -1.93
CA VAL A 70 -4.53 -10.50 -1.35
C VAL A 70 -5.67 -9.98 -0.47
N GLU A 71 -6.55 -10.89 -0.03
CA GLU A 71 -7.68 -10.65 0.89
C GLU A 71 -8.77 -9.67 0.44
N TYR A 72 -8.75 -9.25 -0.83
CA TYR A 72 -9.95 -8.65 -1.42
C TYR A 72 -11.11 -9.67 -1.41
N ASN A 73 -12.19 -9.32 -0.70
CA ASN A 73 -13.41 -10.10 -0.65
C ASN A 73 -14.57 -9.37 -1.37
N PRO A 74 -14.92 -9.78 -2.61
CA PRO A 74 -15.98 -9.12 -3.38
C PRO A 74 -17.38 -9.26 -2.78
N GLN A 75 -17.62 -10.24 -1.91
CA GLN A 75 -18.92 -10.42 -1.25
C GLN A 75 -19.18 -9.38 -0.16
N LEU A 76 -18.11 -8.76 0.36
CA LEU A 76 -18.16 -7.76 1.42
C LEU A 76 -17.90 -6.34 0.90
N ASP A 77 -17.66 -6.18 -0.39
CA ASP A 77 -17.43 -4.88 -1.01
C ASP A 77 -18.73 -4.07 -1.13
N THR A 78 -18.59 -2.76 -1.31
CA THR A 78 -19.73 -1.89 -1.56
C THR A 78 -20.39 -2.20 -2.89
N TYR A 79 -21.66 -1.79 -3.05
CA TYR A 79 -22.41 -2.03 -4.29
C TYR A 79 -21.75 -1.43 -5.54
N ASP A 80 -21.02 -0.32 -5.38
CA ASP A 80 -20.25 0.33 -6.43
C ASP A 80 -18.82 -0.24 -6.60
N GLY A 81 -18.44 -1.25 -5.81
CA GLY A 81 -17.17 -1.97 -5.94
C GLY A 81 -15.96 -1.14 -5.56
N MET A 82 -16.06 -0.34 -4.49
CA MET A 82 -15.00 0.58 -4.06
C MET A 82 -13.67 -0.15 -3.79
N THR A 83 -13.71 -1.25 -3.05
CA THR A 83 -12.51 -2.01 -2.68
C THR A 83 -11.90 -2.69 -3.90
N SER A 84 -12.72 -3.12 -4.86
CA SER A 84 -12.24 -3.65 -6.15
C SER A 84 -11.37 -2.64 -6.91
N LEU A 85 -11.76 -1.35 -6.91
CA LEU A 85 -10.99 -0.28 -7.53
C LEU A 85 -9.71 0.03 -6.77
N VAL A 86 -9.75 -0.05 -5.44
CA VAL A 86 -8.58 0.06 -4.56
C VAL A 86 -7.57 -1.05 -4.85
N ALA A 87 -8.00 -2.31 -4.83
CA ALA A 87 -7.16 -3.47 -5.12
C ALA A 87 -6.57 -3.41 -6.54
N ALA A 88 -7.39 -3.07 -7.54
CA ALA A 88 -6.93 -2.88 -8.91
C ALA A 88 -5.85 -1.79 -9.02
N LYS A 89 -5.98 -0.70 -8.26
CA LYS A 89 -4.97 0.36 -8.25
C LYS A 89 -3.69 -0.04 -7.52
N LEU A 90 -3.77 -0.81 -6.43
CA LEU A 90 -2.59 -1.40 -5.79
C LEU A 90 -1.81 -2.28 -6.76
N VAL A 91 -2.50 -3.16 -7.50
CA VAL A 91 -1.89 -4.00 -8.55
C VAL A 91 -1.20 -3.15 -9.61
N ARG A 92 -1.86 -2.07 -10.08
CA ARG A 92 -1.26 -1.18 -11.10
C ARG A 92 0.01 -0.48 -10.62
N GLU A 93 0.03 -0.01 -9.39
CA GLU A 93 1.20 0.68 -8.81
C GLU A 93 2.35 -0.31 -8.55
N LEU A 94 2.03 -1.51 -8.06
CA LEU A 94 3.01 -2.59 -7.88
C LEU A 94 3.60 -3.01 -9.24
N ALA A 95 2.75 -3.25 -10.25
CA ALA A 95 3.17 -3.58 -11.59
C ALA A 95 4.04 -2.47 -12.20
N ALA A 96 3.69 -1.19 -12.02
CA ALA A 96 4.51 -0.07 -12.48
C ALA A 96 5.87 0.00 -11.79
N LYS A 97 5.96 -0.40 -10.51
CA LYS A 97 7.23 -0.46 -9.78
C LYS A 97 8.09 -1.66 -10.17
N MET A 98 7.48 -2.77 -10.58
CA MET A 98 8.16 -3.99 -11.05
C MET A 98 8.59 -3.93 -12.52
N SER A 99 7.77 -3.34 -13.40
CA SER A 99 7.93 -3.39 -14.87
C SER A 99 8.97 -2.41 -15.42
N LYS A 100 9.96 -2.04 -14.61
CA LYS A 100 11.01 -1.09 -14.99
C LYS A 100 11.99 -1.68 -15.99
#